data_AF-A0A329TQQ1-F1
#
_entry.id   AF-A0A329TQQ1-F1
#
_cell.length_a   1.000
_cell.length_b   1.000
_cell.length_c   1.000
_cell.angle_alpha   90.00
_cell.angle_beta   90.00
_cell.angle_gamma   90.00
#
_symmetry.space_group_name_H-M   'P 1'
#
loop_
_entity.id
_entity.type
_entity.pdbx_description
1 polymer ?
#
loop_
_entity_poly.entity_id
_entity_poly.type
_entity_poly.pdbx_seq_one_letter_code
_entity_poly.pdbx_strand_id
1 'polypeptide(L)' 'MSAKIELSLAPAKAKGLSEDERLDLGRLLLKAGYRVDIVRRRPNTNPGTNYDYFMVLDKGENNA' A
#
# COMPACT_ATOMS: atom_id res chain seq x y z
N MET A 1 9.45 13.27 -12.27
CA MET A 1 8.03 13.20 -11.82
C MET A 1 7.86 11.81 -11.25
N SER A 2 8.01 11.63 -9.92
CA SER A 2 8.01 10.28 -9.35
C SER A 2 6.64 9.63 -9.49
N ALA A 3 6.58 8.44 -10.08
CA ALA A 3 5.35 7.68 -10.22
C ALA A 3 4.99 7.06 -8.87
N LYS A 4 3.90 7.54 -8.27
CA LYS A 4 3.32 6.93 -7.08
C LYS A 4 2.47 5.72 -7.50
N ILE A 5 2.86 4.54 -7.03
CA ILE A 5 2.14 3.29 -7.25
C ILE A 5 1.29 3.02 -6.02
N GLU A 6 0.04 2.61 -6.21
CA GLU A 6 -0.84 2.26 -5.10
C GLU A 6 -1.24 0.79 -5.18
N LEU A 7 -1.06 0.08 -4.06
CA LEU A 7 -1.41 -1.33 -3.91
C LEU A 7 -2.57 -1.47 -2.92
N SER A 8 -3.64 -2.17 -3.30
CA SER A 8 -4.71 -2.57 -2.39
C SER A 8 -4.25 -3.77 -1.56
N LEU A 9 -4.30 -3.68 -0.23
CA LEU A 9 -3.85 -4.73 0.69
C LEU A 9 -5.00 -5.65 1.17
N ALA A 10 -6.25 -5.31 0.89
CA ALA A 10 -7.34 -6.29 0.87
C ALA A 10 -7.91 -6.45 -0.55
N PRO A 11 -8.08 -7.69 -1.01
CA PRO A 11 -8.96 -7.99 -2.13
C PRO A 11 -10.39 -8.07 -1.61
N ALA A 12 -11.35 -7.46 -2.32
CA ALA A 12 -12.78 -7.59 -2.02
C ALA A 12 -13.33 -9.03 -2.06
N LYS A 13 -12.50 -10.03 -2.41
CA LYS A 13 -12.88 -11.45 -2.57
C LYS A 13 -11.94 -12.46 -1.89
N ALA A 14 -10.86 -12.02 -1.22
CA ALA A 14 -9.92 -12.92 -0.54
C ALA A 14 -9.52 -12.33 0.81
N LYS A 15 -9.13 -13.19 1.76
CA LYS A 15 -8.65 -12.76 3.08
C LYS A 15 -7.45 -11.84 2.86
N GLY A 16 -7.65 -10.54 3.07
CA GLY A 16 -6.60 -9.53 2.92
C GLY A 16 -5.41 -9.80 3.83
N LEU A 17 -4.30 -9.14 3.58
CA LEU A 17 -3.10 -9.30 4.40
C LEU A 17 -3.40 -8.94 5.87
N SER A 18 -2.92 -9.76 6.79
CA SER A 18 -2.91 -9.43 8.22
C SER A 18 -2.04 -8.20 8.49
N GLU A 19 -2.13 -7.64 9.70
CA GLU A 19 -1.33 -6.47 10.07
C GLU A 19 0.17 -6.76 9.98
N ASP A 20 0.60 -7.91 10.50
CA ASP A 20 2.00 -8.34 10.46
C ASP A 20 2.50 -8.52 9.02
N GLU A 21 1.71 -9.16 8.15
CA GLU A 21 2.07 -9.33 6.73
C GLU A 21 2.16 -7.99 5.99
N ARG A 22 1.32 -7.01 6.34
CA ARG A 22 1.39 -5.65 5.78
C ARG A 22 2.66 -4.93 6.22
N LEU A 23 3.06 -5.11 7.48
CA LEU A 23 4.29 -4.53 8.02
C LEU A 23 5.53 -5.18 7.39
N ASP A 24 5.54 -6.50 7.24
CA ASP A 24 6.65 -7.22 6.62
C ASP A 24 6.80 -6.87 5.14
N LEU A 25 5.69 -6.75 4.40
CA LEU A 25 5.71 -6.24 3.03
C LEU A 25 6.26 -4.81 2.97
N GLY A 26 5.85 -3.94 3.89
CA GLY A 26 6.36 -2.57 3.97
C GLY A 26 7.87 -2.53 4.22
N ARG A 27 8.38 -3.35 5.14
CA ARG A 27 9.83 -3.49 5.42
C ARG A 27 10.61 -3.97 4.20
N LEU A 28 10.07 -4.95 3.46
CA LEU A 28 10.70 -5.45 2.23
C LEU A 28 10.80 -4.35 1.17
N LEU A 29 9.76 -3.54 1.01
CA LEU A 29 9.72 -2.46 0.02
C LEU A 29 10.63 -1.29 0.41
N LEU A 30 10.70 -0.94 1.70
CA LEU A 30 11.70 -0.01 2.23
C LEU A 30 13.13 -0.49 1.92
N LYS A 31 13.41 -1.78 2.17
CA LYS A 31 14.72 -2.39 1.86
C LYS A 31 15.03 -2.36 0.36
N ALA A 32 14.02 -2.48 -0.50
CA ALA A 32 14.15 -2.38 -1.94
C ALA A 32 14.31 -0.93 -2.46
N GLY A 33 14.34 0.06 -1.56
CA GLY A 33 14.54 1.47 -1.90
C GLY A 33 13.26 2.23 -2.26
N TYR A 34 12.08 1.66 -1.97
CA TYR A 34 10.83 2.40 -2.07
C TYR A 34 10.58 3.17 -0.78
N ARG A 35 9.95 4.34 -0.90
CA ARG A 35 9.24 4.98 0.20
C ARG A 35 7.85 4.36 0.28
N VAL A 36 7.41 4.03 1.49
CA VAL A 36 6.19 3.25 1.73
C VAL A 36 5.31 4.00 2.72
N ASP A 37 4.09 4.33 2.30
CA ASP A 37 3.05 4.85 3.18
C ASP A 37 1.89 3.85 3.24
N ILE A 38 1.53 3.40 4.45
CA ILE A 38 0.35 2.55 4.67
C ILE A 38 -0.81 3.46 5.06
N VAL A 39 -1.85 3.50 4.24
CA VAL A 39 -3.02 4.35 4.43
C VAL A 39 -4.29 3.52 4.49
N ARG A 40 -5.20 3.89 5.39
CA ARG A 40 -6.52 3.27 5.51
C ARG A 40 -7.57 4.22 4.96
N ARG A 41 -8.29 3.82 3.89
CA ARG A 41 -9.31 4.65 3.25
C ARG A 41 -10.43 3.80 2.64
N ARG A 42 -11.55 4.43 2.26
CA ARG A 42 -12.60 3.73 1.53
C ARG A 42 -12.18 3.56 0.07
N PRO A 43 -12.38 2.38 -0.54
CA PRO A 43 -12.21 2.20 -1.97
C PRO A 43 -13.16 3.13 -2.74
N ASN A 44 -12.64 3.86 -3.73
CA ASN A 44 -13.45 4.77 -4.57
C ASN A 44 -14.47 4.04 -5.46
N THR A 45 -14.38 2.71 -5.55
CA THR A 45 -15.24 1.88 -6.38
C THR A 45 -16.64 1.67 -5.82
N ASN A 46 -16.88 1.81 -4.51
CA ASN A 46 -18.23 1.72 -3.93
C ASN A 46 -18.35 2.51 -2.60
N PRO A 47 -19.24 3.51 -2.49
CA PRO A 47 -19.38 4.33 -1.27
C PRO A 47 -19.81 3.57 0.00
N GLY A 48 -20.34 2.34 -0.15
CA GLY A 48 -20.81 1.48 0.93
C GLY A 48 -19.83 0.40 1.38
N THR A 49 -18.60 0.36 0.87
CA THR A 49 -17.60 -0.63 1.29
C THR A 49 -16.84 -0.19 2.54
N ASN A 50 -16.39 -1.19 3.31
CA ASN A 50 -15.56 -0.99 4.49
C ASN A 50 -14.23 -0.31 4.14
N TYR A 51 -13.64 0.34 5.15
CA TYR A 51 -12.28 0.85 5.04
C TYR A 51 -11.31 -0.27 4.68
N ASP A 52 -10.46 0.01 3.71
CA ASP A 52 -9.42 -0.89 3.23
C ASP A 52 -8.05 -0.26 3.45
N TYR A 53 -7.02 -1.10 3.51
CA TYR A 53 -5.63 -0.68 3.62
C TYR A 53 -5.00 -0.64 2.23
N PHE A 54 -4.31 0.45 1.96
CA PHE A 54 -3.56 0.67 0.74
C PHE A 54 -2.11 0.94 1.10
N MET A 55 -1.20 0.50 0.25
CA MET A 55 0.20 0.83 0.33
C MET A 55 0.56 1.73 -0.83
N VAL A 56 0.97 2.95 -0.53
CA VAL A 56 1.46 3.91 -1.51
C VAL A 56 2.97 3.79 -1.56
N LEU A 57 3.48 3.49 -2.75
CA LEU A 57 4.89 3.32 -3.03
C LEU A 57 5.37 4.49 -3.86
N ASP A 58 6.46 5.10 -3.44
CA ASP A 58 7.17 6.12 -4.19
C ASP A 58 8.60 5.62 -4.37
N LYS A 59 8.98 5.30 -5.62
CA LYS A 59 10.36 5.03 -5.94
C LYS A 59 11.05 6.39 -5.98
N GLY A 60 11.49 6.86 -4.82
CA GLY A 60 12.35 8.03 -4.76
C GLY A 60 13.48 7.81 -5.76
N GLU A 61 13.55 8.64 -6.79
CA GLU A 61 14.78 8.75 -7.56
C GLU A 61 15.85 9.04 -6.50
N ASN A 62 16.74 8.07 -6.26
CA ASN A 62 17.93 8.26 -5.46
C ASN A 62 18.80 9.28 -6.21
N ASN A 63 18.44 10.55 -6.10
CA ASN A 63 19.26 11.70 -6.44
C ASN A 63 19.53 12.44 -5.14
N ALA A 64 20.45 11.88 -4.35
CA ALA A 64 21.40 12.59 -3.49
C ALA A 64 22.46 11.60 -3.04
#